data_AF-A0A1V4EHL3-F1
#
_entry.id   AF-A0A1V4EHL3-F1
#
_cell.length_a   1.000
_cell.length_b   1.000
_cell.length_c   1.000
_cell.angle_alpha   90.00
_cell.angle_beta   90.00
_cell.angle_gamma   90.00
#
_symmetry.space_group_name_H-M   'P 1'
#
loop_
_entity.id
_entity.type
_entity.pdbx_description
1 polymer ?
#
loop_
_entity_poly.entity_id
_entity_poly.type
_entity_poly.pdbx_seq_one_letter_code
_entity_poly.pdbx_strand_id
1 'polypeptide(L)'
;RPTPRWRPSWRGAGHAGLRGGRPLEAIRLFLDGVEALAPVDPEAVLPMASMASVYIWSSTPHPDQLGLARRIADLTPLVEGPLSVLKEFSKDVVHLLEGDDTAVFGMPYSRLGHQAALPFELRAIRTYLGFVHGRQRMMLEDANGLVAECRQAGRVGRLPQAILLQAVAQILNGRHRAARAGVSEGLQIAADNDQPYWDNYLIGISAWLAAVAGAEEECRRLMAQASAAETWMTGATWATYAAIMLDLGAARYTSVLERMDERMSGPAGTPSSGGTPTPTTSRRPSGWAPPSGHATRSSASRPGRAPPGSRGRSPYWSAAER
;
A
#
# COMPACT_ATOMS: atom_id res chain seq x y z
N ARG A 1 40.95 -20.89 7.12
CA ARG A 1 39.59 -20.59 6.59
C ARG A 1 39.76 -19.49 5.54
N PRO A 2 39.37 -19.68 4.27
CA PRO A 2 39.50 -18.61 3.29
C PRO A 2 38.52 -17.49 3.67
N THR A 3 39.02 -16.27 3.78
CA THR A 3 38.23 -15.05 3.88
C THR A 3 37.26 -14.97 2.70
N PRO A 4 35.98 -14.61 2.91
CA PRO A 4 35.03 -14.48 1.80
C PRO A 4 35.58 -13.49 0.78
N ARG A 5 35.71 -13.93 -0.48
CA ARG A 5 36.08 -13.06 -1.59
C ARG A 5 35.11 -11.88 -1.61
N TRP A 6 35.66 -10.68 -1.46
CA TRP A 6 34.96 -9.40 -1.54
C TRP A 6 34.15 -9.32 -2.84
N ARG A 7 32.82 -9.49 -2.74
CA ARG A 7 31.90 -9.02 -3.76
C ARG A 7 31.66 -7.53 -3.53
N PRO A 8 31.40 -6.73 -4.58
CA PRO A 8 30.81 -5.40 -4.41
C PRO A 8 29.69 -5.48 -3.38
N SER A 9 29.61 -4.53 -2.45
CA SER A 9 28.67 -4.60 -1.31
C SER A 9 27.30 -5.09 -1.81
N TRP A 10 26.79 -6.20 -1.27
CA TRP A 10 25.54 -6.84 -1.72
C TRP A 10 24.40 -5.84 -1.89
N ARG A 11 24.37 -4.83 -1.01
CA ARG A 11 23.48 -3.67 -1.11
C ARG A 11 23.61 -2.93 -2.44
N GLY A 12 24.82 -2.54 -2.83
CA GLY A 12 25.08 -1.85 -4.10
C GLY A 12 24.69 -2.68 -5.33
N ALA A 13 25.01 -3.98 -5.32
CA ALA A 13 24.63 -4.89 -6.41
C ALA A 13 23.11 -5.10 -6.49
N GLY A 14 22.44 -5.28 -5.35
CA GLY A 14 20.97 -5.35 -5.28
C GLY A 14 20.32 -4.07 -5.80
N HIS A 15 20.80 -2.89 -5.36
CA HIS A 15 20.30 -1.62 -5.88
C HIS A 15 20.53 -1.46 -7.40
N ALA A 16 21.66 -1.92 -7.93
CA ALA A 16 21.89 -1.92 -9.37
C ALA A 16 20.91 -2.84 -10.12
N GLY A 17 20.59 -4.01 -9.55
CA GLY A 17 19.56 -4.90 -10.08
C GLY A 17 18.18 -4.24 -10.14
N LEU A 18 17.80 -3.50 -9.08
CA LEU A 18 16.54 -2.75 -9.04
C LEU A 18 16.48 -1.66 -10.11
N ARG A 19 17.57 -0.89 -10.28
CA ARG A 19 17.66 0.13 -11.34
C ARG A 19 17.60 -0.47 -12.74
N GLY A 20 18.18 -1.66 -12.92
CA GLY A 20 18.14 -2.39 -14.18
C GLY A 20 16.83 -3.13 -14.45
N GLY A 21 15.77 -2.95 -13.64
CA GLY A 21 14.50 -3.64 -13.85
C GLY A 21 14.54 -5.15 -13.57
N ARG A 22 15.45 -5.60 -12.71
CA ARG A 22 15.65 -7.03 -12.36
C ARG A 22 15.39 -7.27 -10.87
N PRO A 23 14.13 -7.11 -10.39
CA PRO A 23 13.80 -7.18 -8.97
C PRO A 23 14.15 -8.52 -8.33
N LEU A 24 13.83 -9.63 -9.00
CA LEU A 24 14.08 -10.96 -8.42
C LEU A 24 15.58 -11.27 -8.31
N GLU A 25 16.40 -10.76 -9.24
CA GLU A 25 17.86 -10.83 -9.13
C GLU A 25 18.37 -9.97 -7.98
N ALA A 26 17.86 -8.74 -7.84
CA ALA A 26 18.20 -7.87 -6.72
C ALA A 26 17.84 -8.50 -5.36
N ILE A 27 16.67 -9.12 -5.27
CA ILE A 27 16.21 -9.84 -4.07
C ILE A 27 17.15 -10.99 -3.74
N ARG A 28 17.55 -11.81 -4.73
CA ARG A 28 18.54 -12.88 -4.53
C ARG A 28 19.87 -12.33 -3.98
N LEU A 29 20.35 -11.21 -4.52
CA LEU A 29 21.58 -10.56 -4.03
C LEU A 29 21.45 -10.04 -2.60
N PHE A 30 20.29 -9.50 -2.22
CA PHE A 30 20.04 -9.14 -0.82
C PHE A 30 20.04 -10.37 0.08
N LEU A 31 19.42 -11.47 -0.34
CA LEU A 31 19.36 -12.71 0.43
C LEU A 31 20.74 -13.34 0.61
N ASP A 32 21.59 -13.36 -0.42
CA ASP A 32 22.97 -13.83 -0.30
C ASP A 32 23.76 -12.99 0.72
N GLY A 33 23.51 -11.67 0.77
CA GLY A 33 24.08 -10.79 1.78
C GLY A 33 23.55 -11.04 3.19
N VAL A 34 22.24 -11.30 3.34
CA VAL A 34 21.62 -11.66 4.63
C VAL A 34 22.21 -12.97 5.14
N GLU A 35 22.26 -14.00 4.30
CA GLU A 35 22.79 -15.33 4.65
C GLU A 35 24.25 -15.27 5.10
N ALA A 36 25.08 -14.47 4.43
CA ALA A 36 26.49 -14.33 4.78
C ALA A 36 26.73 -13.56 6.10
N LEU A 37 25.86 -12.61 6.45
CA LEU A 37 26.09 -11.67 7.55
C LEU A 37 25.26 -11.93 8.80
N ALA A 38 24.10 -12.60 8.68
CA ALA A 38 23.21 -12.87 9.80
C ALA A 38 23.88 -13.60 11.00
N PRO A 39 24.82 -14.56 10.79
CA PRO A 39 25.53 -15.20 11.91
C PRO A 39 26.49 -14.27 12.68
N VAL A 40 26.87 -13.14 12.08
CA VAL A 40 27.85 -12.19 12.65
C VAL A 40 27.14 -11.00 13.27
N ASP A 41 26.18 -10.42 12.54
CA ASP A 41 25.41 -9.26 12.97
C ASP A 41 23.96 -9.38 12.44
N PRO A 42 23.05 -9.96 13.24
CA PRO A 42 21.67 -10.20 12.83
C PRO A 42 20.87 -8.90 12.67
N GLU A 43 21.25 -7.80 13.34
CA GLU A 43 20.54 -6.52 13.21
C GLU A 43 20.96 -5.76 11.94
N ALA A 44 22.24 -5.80 11.57
CA ALA A 44 22.74 -5.09 10.38
C ALA A 44 22.17 -5.63 9.06
N VAL A 45 21.65 -6.86 9.03
CA VAL A 45 21.04 -7.46 7.84
C VAL A 45 19.56 -7.12 7.67
N LEU A 46 18.89 -6.66 8.73
CA LEU A 46 17.45 -6.39 8.72
C LEU A 46 17.00 -5.37 7.66
N PRO A 47 17.74 -4.28 7.37
CA PRO A 47 17.38 -3.39 6.26
C PRO A 47 17.39 -4.08 4.89
N MET A 48 18.27 -5.06 4.67
CA MET A 48 18.31 -5.84 3.41
C MET A 48 17.11 -6.78 3.31
N ALA A 49 16.78 -7.48 4.40
CA ALA A 49 15.59 -8.33 4.47
C ALA A 49 14.29 -7.52 4.27
N SER A 50 14.21 -6.34 4.92
CA SER A 50 13.11 -5.39 4.77
C SER A 50 12.90 -4.95 3.32
N MET A 51 13.98 -4.53 2.64
CA MET A 51 13.90 -4.18 1.22
C MET A 51 13.47 -5.38 0.37
N ALA A 52 14.02 -6.55 0.61
CA ALA A 52 13.63 -7.77 -0.10
C ALA A 52 12.13 -8.08 0.06
N SER A 53 11.57 -7.95 1.27
CA SER A 53 10.13 -8.12 1.51
C SER A 53 9.26 -7.08 0.79
N VAL A 54 9.68 -5.81 0.74
CA VAL A 54 8.92 -4.77 0.01
C VAL A 54 8.95 -5.02 -1.50
N TYR A 55 10.12 -5.34 -2.04
CA TYR A 55 10.29 -5.54 -3.48
C TYR A 55 9.68 -6.86 -3.96
N ILE A 56 9.71 -7.93 -3.16
CA ILE A 56 9.07 -9.19 -3.55
C ILE A 56 7.56 -9.01 -3.69
N TRP A 57 6.92 -8.29 -2.76
CA TRP A 57 5.50 -7.97 -2.83
C TRP A 57 5.17 -7.05 -4.01
N SER A 58 6.05 -6.10 -4.32
CA SER A 58 5.82 -5.10 -5.37
C SER A 58 6.16 -5.55 -6.80
N SER A 59 6.78 -6.72 -6.94
CA SER A 59 7.17 -7.28 -8.24
C SER A 59 5.95 -7.82 -8.97
N THR A 60 5.98 -7.76 -10.30
CA THR A 60 5.00 -8.46 -11.13
C THR A 60 4.95 -9.96 -10.78
N PRO A 61 3.75 -10.59 -10.79
CA PRO A 61 3.62 -12.01 -10.51
C PRO A 61 4.60 -12.86 -11.31
N HIS A 62 5.34 -13.73 -10.62
CA HIS A 62 6.36 -14.58 -11.21
C HIS A 62 6.42 -15.93 -10.48
N PRO A 63 6.67 -17.06 -11.17
CA PRO A 63 6.73 -18.38 -10.53
C PRO A 63 7.68 -18.48 -9.33
N ASP A 64 8.83 -17.79 -9.39
CA ASP A 64 9.82 -17.76 -8.31
C ASP A 64 9.41 -16.90 -7.09
N GLN A 65 8.34 -16.10 -7.19
CA GLN A 65 8.03 -15.05 -6.21
C GLN A 65 7.75 -15.63 -4.82
N LEU A 66 6.90 -16.67 -4.76
CA LEU A 66 6.54 -17.33 -3.49
C LEU A 66 7.74 -18.06 -2.86
N GLY A 67 8.57 -18.71 -3.68
CA GLY A 67 9.79 -19.36 -3.20
C GLY A 67 10.79 -18.37 -2.60
N LEU A 68 10.96 -17.21 -3.25
CA LEU A 68 11.80 -16.13 -2.72
C LEU A 68 11.19 -15.49 -1.47
N ALA A 69 9.88 -15.31 -1.40
CA ALA A 69 9.20 -14.80 -0.21
C ALA A 69 9.41 -15.72 1.00
N ARG A 70 9.26 -17.04 0.83
CA ARG A 70 9.56 -18.03 1.88
C ARG A 70 11.02 -17.96 2.31
N ARG A 71 11.96 -17.88 1.35
CA ARG A 71 13.40 -17.71 1.68
C ARG A 71 13.68 -16.41 2.44
N ILE A 72 13.00 -15.29 2.12
CA ILE A 72 13.09 -14.05 2.90
C ILE A 72 12.59 -14.28 4.33
N ALA A 73 11.42 -14.89 4.48
CA ALA A 73 10.84 -15.18 5.79
C ALA A 73 11.76 -16.08 6.62
N ASP A 74 12.37 -17.11 6.03
CA ASP A 74 13.29 -18.03 6.71
C ASP A 74 14.58 -17.34 7.15
N LEU A 75 15.23 -16.61 6.23
CA LEU A 75 16.54 -15.97 6.47
C LEU A 75 16.45 -14.70 7.33
N THR A 76 15.28 -14.07 7.45
CA THR A 76 15.12 -12.89 8.32
C THR A 76 15.37 -13.31 9.78
N PRO A 77 16.38 -12.73 10.47
CA PRO A 77 16.65 -13.08 11.86
C PRO A 77 15.52 -12.65 12.78
N LEU A 78 15.24 -13.46 13.81
CA LEU A 78 14.45 -13.02 14.95
C LEU A 78 15.39 -12.32 15.93
N VAL A 79 15.17 -11.02 16.12
CA VAL A 79 15.90 -10.20 17.10
C VAL A 79 14.94 -9.71 18.18
N GLU A 80 15.47 -9.24 19.31
CA GLU A 80 14.64 -8.65 20.37
C GLU A 80 14.18 -7.22 20.05
N GLY A 81 13.16 -6.75 20.76
CA GLY A 81 12.68 -5.38 20.66
C GLY A 81 11.84 -5.08 19.40
N PRO A 82 11.69 -3.80 19.04
CA PRO A 82 10.82 -3.35 17.93
C PRO A 82 11.21 -3.92 16.56
N LEU A 83 12.49 -4.29 16.39
CA LEU A 83 13.02 -4.86 15.15
C LEU A 83 12.47 -6.26 14.84
N SER A 84 11.98 -6.98 15.87
CA SER A 84 11.34 -8.32 15.75
C SER A 84 10.16 -8.34 14.75
N VAL A 85 9.51 -7.20 14.54
CA VAL A 85 8.40 -7.02 13.59
C VAL A 85 8.73 -7.47 12.17
N LEU A 86 10.00 -7.37 11.75
CA LEU A 86 10.39 -7.71 10.39
C LEU A 86 10.22 -9.19 10.10
N LYS A 87 10.49 -10.04 11.11
CA LYS A 87 10.29 -11.49 10.97
C LYS A 87 8.82 -11.82 10.70
N GLU A 88 7.92 -11.19 11.44
CA GLU A 88 6.48 -11.40 11.27
C GLU A 88 5.97 -10.77 9.98
N PHE A 89 6.39 -9.55 9.64
CA PHE A 89 6.07 -8.92 8.36
C PHE A 89 6.48 -9.78 7.16
N SER A 90 7.67 -10.38 7.19
CA SER A 90 8.11 -11.27 6.12
C SER A 90 7.26 -12.55 6.02
N LYS A 91 6.75 -13.07 7.13
CA LYS A 91 5.80 -14.21 7.12
C LYS A 91 4.44 -13.80 6.56
N ASP A 92 3.92 -12.63 6.95
CA ASP A 92 2.63 -12.14 6.45
C ASP A 92 2.66 -11.87 4.94
N VAL A 93 3.82 -11.43 4.41
CA VAL A 93 4.02 -11.32 2.96
C VAL A 93 3.93 -12.70 2.27
N VAL A 94 4.40 -13.78 2.90
CA VAL A 94 4.23 -15.14 2.35
C VAL A 94 2.74 -15.49 2.28
N HIS A 95 2.01 -15.31 3.38
CA HIS A 95 0.57 -15.61 3.42
C HIS A 95 -0.23 -14.79 2.40
N LEU A 96 0.10 -13.50 2.25
CA LEU A 96 -0.53 -12.65 1.23
C LEU A 96 -0.25 -13.17 -0.20
N LEU A 97 0.97 -13.64 -0.47
CA LEU A 97 1.32 -14.23 -1.78
C LEU A 97 0.73 -15.63 -2.00
N GLU A 98 0.32 -16.31 -0.93
CA GLU A 98 -0.43 -17.57 -0.99
C GLU A 98 -1.95 -17.36 -1.21
N GLY A 99 -2.40 -16.10 -1.22
CA GLY A 99 -3.82 -15.73 -1.39
C GLY A 99 -4.59 -15.62 -0.08
N ASP A 100 -3.91 -15.60 1.07
CA ASP A 100 -4.55 -15.27 2.34
C ASP A 100 -4.65 -13.74 2.49
N ASP A 101 -5.73 -13.18 1.97
CA ASP A 101 -6.01 -11.75 2.06
C ASP A 101 -6.23 -11.27 3.51
N THR A 102 -6.46 -12.19 4.46
CA THR A 102 -6.61 -11.82 5.88
C THR A 102 -5.27 -11.58 6.58
N ALA A 103 -4.17 -12.06 6.00
CA ALA A 103 -2.81 -11.86 6.53
C ALA A 103 -2.45 -10.38 6.68
N VAL A 104 -3.05 -9.51 5.85
CA VAL A 104 -2.87 -8.06 5.92
C VAL A 104 -3.23 -7.48 7.30
N PHE A 105 -4.21 -8.09 7.99
CA PHE A 105 -4.63 -7.70 9.34
C PHE A 105 -3.73 -8.27 10.44
N GLY A 106 -2.99 -9.34 10.15
CA GLY A 106 -1.99 -9.95 11.05
C GLY A 106 -0.72 -9.10 11.21
N MET A 107 -0.47 -8.19 10.27
CA MET A 107 0.76 -7.40 10.25
C MET A 107 0.99 -6.60 11.54
N PRO A 108 2.20 -6.59 12.13
CA PRO A 108 2.39 -6.28 13.55
C PRO A 108 2.53 -4.78 13.81
N TYR A 109 1.59 -3.99 13.29
CA TYR A 109 1.59 -2.53 13.36
C TYR A 109 1.68 -2.00 14.80
N SER A 110 0.93 -2.57 15.74
CA SER A 110 0.90 -2.13 17.14
C SER A 110 2.25 -2.30 17.84
N ARG A 111 3.06 -3.28 17.42
CA ARG A 111 4.38 -3.57 18.03
C ARG A 111 5.47 -2.58 17.62
N LEU A 112 5.29 -1.86 16.51
CA LEU A 112 6.23 -0.84 16.06
C LEU A 112 6.22 0.41 16.96
N GLY A 113 5.07 0.72 17.58
CA GLY A 113 4.87 1.94 18.36
C GLY A 113 5.16 3.24 17.57
N HIS A 114 5.04 4.39 18.24
CA HIS A 114 5.54 5.66 17.69
C HIS A 114 6.93 5.94 18.26
N GLN A 115 7.95 5.46 17.55
CA GLN A 115 9.36 5.65 17.91
C GLN A 115 10.12 6.33 16.77
N ALA A 116 10.74 7.48 17.08
CA ALA A 116 11.57 8.23 16.14
C ALA A 116 12.96 7.60 15.94
N ALA A 117 13.43 6.82 16.92
CA ALA A 117 14.74 6.15 16.89
C ALA A 117 14.81 4.95 15.93
N LEU A 118 13.69 4.52 15.35
CA LEU A 118 13.68 3.40 14.41
C LEU A 118 14.46 3.76 13.13
N PRO A 119 15.21 2.80 12.55
CA PRO A 119 15.81 2.94 11.23
C PRO A 119 14.79 3.39 10.18
N PHE A 120 15.27 4.09 9.16
CA PHE A 120 14.43 4.66 8.11
C PHE A 120 13.50 3.61 7.48
N GLU A 121 14.02 2.42 7.18
CA GLU A 121 13.30 1.30 6.56
C GLU A 121 12.10 0.86 7.39
N LEU A 122 12.25 0.83 8.72
CA LEU A 122 11.16 0.45 9.62
C LEU A 122 10.11 1.52 9.78
N ARG A 123 10.52 2.79 9.78
CA ARG A 123 9.56 3.90 9.75
C ARG A 123 8.79 3.93 8.43
N ALA A 124 9.44 3.61 7.31
CA ALA A 124 8.77 3.46 6.02
C ALA A 124 7.77 2.30 6.03
N ILE A 125 8.15 1.12 6.54
CA ILE A 125 7.23 -0.01 6.73
C ILE A 125 6.08 0.36 7.66
N ARG A 126 6.35 0.98 8.82
CA ARG A 126 5.30 1.42 9.74
C ARG A 126 4.31 2.35 9.06
N THR A 127 4.81 3.31 8.28
CA THR A 127 3.98 4.24 7.51
C THR A 127 3.08 3.49 6.54
N TYR A 128 3.63 2.52 5.81
CA TYR A 128 2.86 1.66 4.92
C TYR A 128 1.82 0.80 5.66
N LEU A 129 2.18 0.21 6.80
CA LEU A 129 1.24 -0.54 7.65
C LEU A 129 0.15 0.37 8.23
N GLY A 130 0.43 1.65 8.43
CA GLY A 130 -0.58 2.64 8.78
C GLY A 130 -1.68 2.77 7.72
N PHE A 131 -1.35 2.62 6.43
CA PHE A 131 -2.34 2.55 5.36
C PHE A 131 -3.21 1.30 5.49
N VAL A 132 -2.59 0.13 5.59
CA VAL A 132 -3.26 -1.17 5.76
C VAL A 132 -4.24 -1.16 6.94
N HIS A 133 -3.80 -0.64 8.08
CA HIS A 133 -4.58 -0.62 9.32
C HIS A 133 -5.51 0.60 9.45
N GLY A 134 -5.68 1.41 8.40
CA GLY A 134 -6.57 2.57 8.39
C GLY A 134 -6.15 3.70 9.34
N ARG A 135 -4.88 3.77 9.74
CA ARG A 135 -4.31 4.77 10.66
C ARG A 135 -3.83 6.02 9.91
N GLN A 136 -4.74 6.64 9.17
CA GLN A 136 -4.45 7.71 8.19
C GLN A 136 -3.75 8.94 8.79
N ARG A 137 -4.08 9.34 10.02
CA ARG A 137 -3.45 10.49 10.70
C ARG A 137 -1.99 10.18 11.06
N MET A 138 -1.75 9.03 11.68
CA MET A 138 -0.41 8.55 12.01
C MET A 138 0.44 8.39 10.76
N MET A 139 -0.13 7.81 9.70
CA MET A 139 0.55 7.68 8.41
C MET A 139 1.01 9.04 7.87
N LEU A 140 0.16 10.07 7.95
CA LEU A 140 0.51 11.42 7.49
C LEU A 140 1.64 12.04 8.32
N GLU A 141 1.58 11.90 9.65
CA GLU A 141 2.62 12.38 10.56
C GLU A 141 3.96 11.69 10.29
N ASP A 142 3.96 10.37 10.19
CA ASP A 142 5.17 9.58 9.91
C ASP A 142 5.77 9.91 8.54
N ALA A 143 4.93 10.01 7.50
CA ALA A 143 5.38 10.34 6.15
C ALA A 143 5.97 11.76 6.07
N ASN A 144 5.37 12.74 6.76
CA ASN A 144 5.95 14.08 6.86
C ASN A 144 7.33 14.06 7.54
N GLY A 145 7.48 13.25 8.59
CA GLY A 145 8.77 13.05 9.27
C GLY A 145 9.83 12.45 8.35
N LEU A 146 9.47 11.45 7.54
CA LEU A 146 10.37 10.83 6.56
C LEU A 146 10.83 11.83 5.49
N VAL A 147 9.91 12.64 4.95
CA VAL A 147 10.26 13.68 3.96
C VAL A 147 11.17 14.74 4.58
N ALA A 148 10.85 15.21 5.79
CA ALA A 148 11.65 16.20 6.50
C ALA A 148 13.08 15.70 6.78
N GLU A 149 13.23 14.46 7.26
CA GLU A 149 14.54 13.85 7.48
C GLU A 149 15.32 13.70 6.17
N CYS A 150 14.69 13.19 5.11
CA CYS A 150 15.37 13.05 3.82
C CYS A 150 15.91 14.39 3.31
N ARG A 151 15.15 15.48 3.48
CA ARG A 151 15.59 16.83 3.10
C ARG A 151 16.71 17.35 4.01
N GLN A 152 16.55 17.23 5.32
CA GLN A 152 17.55 17.70 6.30
C GLN A 152 18.87 16.96 6.18
N ALA A 153 18.84 15.65 5.93
CA ALA A 153 20.02 14.81 5.83
C ALA A 153 20.55 14.64 4.39
N GLY A 154 19.98 15.34 3.40
CA GLY A 154 20.40 15.25 1.99
C GLY A 154 20.24 13.86 1.37
N ARG A 155 19.30 13.03 1.85
CA ARG A 155 19.09 11.65 1.39
C ARG A 155 18.22 11.61 0.13
N VAL A 156 18.69 12.23 -0.94
CA VAL A 156 17.95 12.35 -2.21
C VAL A 156 17.51 10.99 -2.74
N GLY A 157 18.35 9.95 -2.64
CA GLY A 157 18.01 8.60 -3.07
C GLY A 157 16.91 7.89 -2.26
N ARG A 158 16.46 8.44 -1.13
CA ARG A 158 15.32 7.93 -0.34
C ARG A 158 14.10 8.86 -0.38
N LEU A 159 14.26 10.06 -0.94
CA LEU A 159 13.22 11.07 -0.96
C LEU A 159 11.99 10.67 -1.81
N PRO A 160 12.13 10.00 -2.98
CA PRO A 160 10.96 9.53 -3.74
C PRO A 160 10.07 8.57 -2.96
N GLN A 161 10.66 7.64 -2.19
CA GLN A 161 9.91 6.74 -1.31
C GLN A 161 9.13 7.51 -0.23
N ALA A 162 9.77 8.49 0.41
CA ALA A 162 9.14 9.29 1.45
C ALA A 162 7.99 10.15 0.88
N ILE A 163 8.21 10.76 -0.29
CA ILE A 163 7.20 11.53 -1.02
C ILE A 163 6.02 10.64 -1.42
N LEU A 164 6.28 9.43 -1.91
CA LEU A 164 5.21 8.48 -2.25
C LEU A 164 4.32 8.20 -1.03
N LEU A 165 4.92 7.84 0.11
CA LEU A 165 4.19 7.58 1.35
C LEU A 165 3.40 8.82 1.80
N GLN A 166 3.99 10.01 1.67
CA GLN A 166 3.33 11.27 2.00
C GLN A 166 2.15 11.55 1.06
N ALA A 167 2.30 11.30 -0.23
CA ALA A 167 1.24 11.50 -1.22
C ALA A 167 0.06 10.55 -0.96
N VAL A 168 0.32 9.27 -0.68
CA VAL A 168 -0.73 8.32 -0.28
C VAL A 168 -1.42 8.78 1.00
N ALA A 169 -0.67 9.20 2.02
CA ALA A 169 -1.25 9.71 3.25
C ALA A 169 -2.10 10.96 3.02
N GLN A 170 -1.64 11.89 2.17
CA GLN A 170 -2.36 13.09 1.79
C GLN A 170 -3.65 12.75 1.02
N ILE A 171 -3.61 11.78 0.11
CA ILE A 171 -4.79 11.25 -0.59
C ILE A 171 -5.84 10.77 0.41
N LEU A 172 -5.45 9.91 1.35
CA LEU A 172 -6.36 9.36 2.36
C LEU A 172 -6.96 10.44 3.27
N ASN A 173 -6.26 11.56 3.44
CA ASN A 173 -6.72 12.72 4.21
C ASN A 173 -7.40 13.80 3.34
N GLY A 174 -7.73 13.51 2.08
CA GLY A 174 -8.41 14.44 1.15
C GLY A 174 -7.56 15.61 0.66
N ARG A 175 -6.24 15.59 0.89
CA ARG A 175 -5.29 16.66 0.54
C ARG A 175 -4.75 16.50 -0.89
N HIS A 176 -5.63 16.32 -1.88
CA HIS A 176 -5.26 15.95 -3.26
C HIS A 176 -4.33 16.97 -3.94
N ARG A 177 -4.51 18.28 -3.66
CA ARG A 177 -3.65 19.33 -4.22
C ARG A 177 -2.21 19.24 -3.70
N ALA A 178 -2.05 18.97 -2.41
CA ALA A 178 -0.73 18.76 -1.81
C ALA A 178 -0.09 17.48 -2.36
N ALA A 179 -0.88 16.41 -2.47
CA ALA A 179 -0.41 15.14 -3.03
C ALA A 179 0.11 15.33 -4.46
N ARG A 180 -0.62 16.07 -5.31
CA ARG A 180 -0.20 16.36 -6.68
C ARG A 180 1.12 17.13 -6.75
N ALA A 181 1.30 18.13 -5.89
CA ALA A 181 2.55 18.89 -5.84
C ALA A 181 3.72 17.99 -5.41
N GLY A 182 3.54 17.19 -4.35
CA GLY A 182 4.56 16.26 -3.88
C GLY A 182 4.90 15.20 -4.93
N VAL A 183 3.91 14.60 -5.58
CA VAL A 183 4.13 13.58 -6.62
C VAL A 183 4.90 14.14 -7.81
N SER A 184 4.61 15.37 -8.24
CA SER A 184 5.36 16.04 -9.31
C SER A 184 6.84 16.21 -8.94
N GLU A 185 7.15 16.61 -7.71
CA GLU A 185 8.53 16.68 -7.20
C GLU A 185 9.17 15.29 -7.14
N GLY A 186 8.43 14.30 -6.63
CA GLY A 186 8.91 12.93 -6.50
C GLY A 186 9.29 12.30 -7.85
N LEU A 187 8.51 12.55 -8.91
CA LEU A 187 8.78 12.07 -10.26
C LEU A 187 10.09 12.64 -10.81
N GLN A 188 10.30 13.95 -10.64
CA GLN A 188 11.55 14.60 -11.07
C GLN A 188 12.75 13.98 -10.36
N ILE A 189 12.67 13.82 -9.03
CA ILE A 189 13.77 13.23 -8.25
C ILE A 189 14.00 11.76 -8.63
N ALA A 190 12.93 10.97 -8.82
CA ALA A 190 13.05 9.57 -9.19
C ALA A 190 13.73 9.39 -10.56
N ALA A 191 13.38 10.25 -11.53
CA ALA A 191 14.03 10.29 -12.84
C ALA A 191 15.51 10.68 -12.72
N ASP A 192 15.83 11.75 -11.99
CA ASP A 192 17.21 12.23 -11.81
C ASP A 192 18.12 11.23 -11.08
N ASN A 193 17.55 10.27 -10.35
CA ASN A 193 18.27 9.26 -9.56
C ASN A 193 18.19 7.85 -10.16
N ASP A 194 17.67 7.69 -11.39
CA ASP A 194 17.47 6.40 -12.06
C ASP A 194 16.71 5.39 -11.18
N GLN A 195 15.56 5.80 -10.62
CA GLN A 195 14.77 4.98 -9.70
C GLN A 195 13.45 4.50 -10.33
N PRO A 196 13.48 3.56 -11.29
CA PRO A 196 12.31 3.18 -12.10
C PRO A 196 11.15 2.61 -11.27
N TYR A 197 11.43 1.98 -10.13
CA TYR A 197 10.38 1.50 -9.23
C TYR A 197 9.55 2.65 -8.66
N TRP A 198 10.21 3.68 -8.13
CA TRP A 198 9.53 4.81 -7.51
C TRP A 198 8.87 5.70 -8.56
N ASP A 199 9.51 5.85 -9.72
CA ASP A 199 8.92 6.53 -10.87
C ASP A 199 7.60 5.86 -11.29
N ASN A 200 7.61 4.55 -11.55
CA ASN A 200 6.41 3.80 -11.91
C ASN A 200 5.28 3.94 -10.88
N TYR A 201 5.62 3.84 -9.59
CA TYR A 201 4.65 3.97 -8.51
C TYR A 201 4.04 5.38 -8.48
N LEU A 202 4.86 6.42 -8.59
CA LEU A 202 4.41 7.82 -8.59
C LEU A 202 3.58 8.18 -9.85
N ILE A 203 3.86 7.56 -11.00
CA ILE A 203 3.02 7.70 -12.21
C ILE A 203 1.63 7.12 -11.94
N GLY A 204 1.53 5.95 -11.31
CA GLY A 204 0.25 5.35 -10.91
C GLY A 204 -0.55 6.26 -9.97
N ILE A 205 0.10 6.84 -8.97
CA ILE A 205 -0.54 7.81 -8.06
C ILE A 205 -1.00 9.06 -8.82
N SER A 206 -0.19 9.55 -9.76
CA SER A 206 -0.55 10.70 -10.61
C SER A 206 -1.80 10.40 -11.43
N ALA A 207 -1.91 9.20 -12.01
CA ALA A 207 -3.09 8.77 -12.74
C ALA A 207 -4.35 8.83 -11.85
N TRP A 208 -4.27 8.30 -10.63
CA TRP A 208 -5.39 8.35 -9.69
C TRP A 208 -5.78 9.79 -9.32
N LEU A 209 -4.80 10.66 -9.09
CA LEU A 209 -5.04 12.08 -8.82
C LEU A 209 -5.64 12.83 -10.01
N ALA A 210 -5.31 12.43 -11.24
CA ALA A 210 -5.93 12.95 -12.47
C ALA A 210 -7.38 12.47 -12.59
N ALA A 211 -7.66 11.20 -12.30
CA ALA A 211 -9.01 10.63 -12.28
C ALA A 211 -9.94 11.39 -11.33
N VAL A 212 -9.50 11.61 -10.08
CA VAL A 212 -10.27 12.33 -9.06
C VAL A 212 -10.54 13.79 -9.43
N ALA A 213 -9.68 14.39 -10.26
CA ALA A 213 -9.90 15.74 -10.76
C ALA A 213 -10.72 15.80 -12.06
N GLY A 214 -11.19 14.65 -12.59
CA GLY A 214 -11.92 14.57 -13.85
C GLY A 214 -11.05 14.86 -15.09
N ALA A 215 -9.72 14.83 -14.96
CA ALA A 215 -8.80 15.06 -16.07
C ALA A 215 -8.63 13.76 -16.89
N GLU A 216 -9.66 13.40 -17.64
CA GLU A 216 -9.81 12.08 -18.26
C GLU A 216 -8.67 11.72 -19.22
N GLU A 217 -8.31 12.62 -20.15
CA GLU A 217 -7.25 12.36 -21.13
C GLU A 217 -5.88 12.18 -20.45
N GLU A 218 -5.57 13.06 -19.51
CA GLU A 218 -4.34 12.99 -18.73
C GLU A 218 -4.27 11.71 -17.89
N CYS A 219 -5.40 11.33 -17.28
CA CYS A 219 -5.49 10.09 -16.53
C CYS A 219 -5.24 8.87 -17.43
N ARG A 220 -5.85 8.79 -18.62
CA ARG A 220 -5.62 7.69 -19.56
C ARG A 220 -4.15 7.58 -19.98
N ARG A 221 -3.52 8.72 -20.30
CA ARG A 221 -2.10 8.79 -20.64
C ARG A 221 -1.21 8.26 -19.50
N LEU A 222 -1.45 8.70 -18.28
CA LEU A 222 -0.69 8.26 -17.09
C LEU A 222 -0.94 6.78 -16.76
N MET A 223 -2.18 6.30 -16.92
CA MET A 223 -2.51 4.87 -16.76
C MET A 223 -1.71 4.00 -17.74
N ALA A 224 -1.66 4.40 -19.02
CA ALA A 224 -0.89 3.68 -20.03
C ALA A 224 0.61 3.63 -19.68
N GLN A 225 1.17 4.75 -19.18
CA GLN A 225 2.56 4.81 -18.74
C GLN A 225 2.83 3.91 -17.53
N ALA A 226 1.96 3.95 -16.51
CA ALA A 226 2.09 3.11 -15.32
C ALA A 226 2.01 1.60 -15.63
N SER A 227 1.19 1.23 -16.61
CA SER A 227 1.02 -0.16 -17.05
C SER A 227 2.10 -0.65 -18.03
N ALA A 228 2.87 0.24 -18.65
CA ALA A 228 3.95 -0.13 -19.57
C ALA A 228 5.17 -0.74 -18.85
N ALA A 229 5.32 -0.51 -17.54
CA ALA A 229 6.40 -1.10 -16.76
C ALA A 229 6.04 -2.53 -16.34
N GLU A 230 6.43 -3.51 -17.15
CA GLU A 230 6.13 -4.93 -16.91
C GLU A 230 6.81 -5.50 -15.65
N THR A 231 7.80 -4.81 -15.10
CA THR A 231 8.60 -5.26 -13.95
C THR A 231 7.89 -5.07 -12.60
N TRP A 232 7.04 -4.05 -12.48
CA TRP A 232 6.49 -3.58 -11.21
C TRP A 232 4.96 -3.54 -11.27
N MET A 233 4.31 -4.20 -10.31
CA MET A 233 2.84 -4.25 -10.30
C MET A 233 2.19 -3.03 -9.64
N THR A 234 2.95 -2.22 -8.90
CA THR A 234 2.41 -1.16 -8.04
C THR A 234 1.82 -0.01 -8.84
N GLY A 235 2.52 0.50 -9.87
CA GLY A 235 2.00 1.51 -10.77
C GLY A 235 0.75 1.04 -11.51
N ALA A 236 0.80 -0.17 -12.08
CA ALA A 236 -0.34 -0.78 -12.77
C ALA A 236 -1.57 -0.94 -11.84
N THR A 237 -1.36 -1.34 -10.58
CA THR A 237 -2.45 -1.45 -9.58
C THR A 237 -3.11 -0.09 -9.33
N TRP A 238 -2.33 0.99 -9.20
CA TRP A 238 -2.89 2.33 -9.08
C TRP A 238 -3.57 2.83 -10.35
N ALA A 239 -3.08 2.43 -11.54
CA ALA A 239 -3.76 2.71 -12.79
C ALA A 239 -5.15 2.02 -12.86
N THR A 240 -5.28 0.80 -12.35
CA THR A 240 -6.58 0.13 -12.19
C THR A 240 -7.51 0.93 -11.27
N TYR A 241 -7.01 1.40 -10.12
CA TYR A 241 -7.81 2.25 -9.24
C TYR A 241 -8.18 3.59 -9.88
N ALA A 242 -7.30 4.17 -10.68
CA ALA A 242 -7.59 5.39 -11.44
C ALA A 242 -8.74 5.16 -12.46
N ALA A 243 -8.72 4.01 -13.16
CA ALA A 243 -9.81 3.61 -14.07
C ALA A 243 -11.15 3.51 -13.34
N ILE A 244 -11.16 2.82 -12.19
CA ILE A 244 -12.34 2.69 -11.34
C ILE A 244 -12.86 4.07 -10.90
N MET A 245 -11.97 4.98 -10.49
CA MET A 245 -12.36 6.33 -10.08
C MET A 245 -12.92 7.17 -11.24
N LEU A 246 -12.36 7.04 -12.45
CA LEU A 246 -12.91 7.70 -13.64
C LEU A 246 -14.32 7.18 -13.96
N ASP A 247 -14.50 5.86 -13.99
CA ASP A 247 -15.78 5.25 -14.28
C ASP A 247 -16.82 5.59 -13.20
N LEU A 248 -16.41 5.65 -11.94
CA LEU A 248 -17.26 6.11 -10.83
C LEU A 248 -17.69 7.57 -11.00
N GLY A 249 -16.75 8.47 -11.33
CA GLY A 249 -17.04 9.89 -11.58
C GLY A 249 -17.95 10.12 -12.79
N ALA A 250 -17.90 9.23 -13.78
CA ALA A 250 -18.76 9.23 -14.96
C ALA A 250 -20.08 8.46 -14.77
N ALA A 251 -20.39 7.99 -13.56
CA ALA A 251 -21.57 7.19 -13.23
C ALA A 251 -21.70 5.87 -14.03
N ARG A 252 -20.58 5.28 -14.45
CA ARG A 252 -20.50 3.99 -15.17
C ARG A 252 -20.38 2.82 -14.19
N TYR A 253 -21.40 2.66 -13.34
CA TYR A 253 -21.33 1.72 -12.21
C TYR A 253 -21.12 0.25 -12.61
N THR A 254 -21.65 -0.19 -13.76
CA THR A 254 -21.41 -1.55 -14.26
C THR A 254 -19.93 -1.80 -14.52
N SER A 255 -19.26 -0.88 -15.22
CA SER A 255 -17.82 -0.98 -15.49
C SER A 255 -16.98 -0.93 -14.22
N VAL A 256 -17.42 -0.18 -13.20
CA VAL A 256 -16.79 -0.20 -11.87
C VAL A 256 -16.84 -1.61 -11.26
N LEU A 257 -18.02 -2.23 -11.24
CA LEU A 257 -18.19 -3.56 -10.67
C LEU A 257 -17.40 -4.63 -11.43
N GLU A 258 -17.46 -4.62 -12.77
CA GLU A 258 -16.70 -5.55 -13.61
C GLU A 258 -15.20 -5.50 -13.34
N ARG A 259 -14.63 -4.28 -13.24
CA ARG A 259 -13.20 -4.09 -12.93
C ARG A 259 -12.84 -4.54 -11.51
N MET A 260 -13.71 -4.31 -10.54
CA MET A 260 -13.50 -4.77 -9.18
C MET A 260 -13.55 -6.30 -9.11
N ASP A 261 -14.52 -6.94 -9.75
CA ASP A 261 -14.65 -8.39 -9.81
C ASP A 261 -13.46 -9.05 -10.52
N GLU A 262 -13.03 -8.52 -11.66
CA GLU A 262 -11.82 -8.99 -12.36
C GLU A 262 -10.60 -8.93 -11.44
N ARG A 263 -10.46 -7.85 -10.66
CA ARG A 263 -9.32 -7.68 -9.76
C ARG A 263 -9.38 -8.61 -8.55
N MET A 264 -10.56 -8.80 -7.98
CA MET A 264 -10.79 -9.70 -6.84
C MET A 264 -10.72 -11.17 -7.25
N SER A 265 -11.03 -11.51 -8.50
CA SER A 265 -11.03 -12.89 -9.02
C SER A 265 -9.72 -13.28 -9.72
N GLY A 266 -8.73 -12.39 -9.76
CA GLY A 266 -7.39 -12.67 -10.29
C GLY A 266 -6.67 -13.77 -9.50
N PRO A 267 -5.43 -14.15 -9.87
CA PRO A 267 -4.74 -15.34 -9.36
C PRO A 267 -4.52 -15.44 -7.83
N ALA A 268 -4.85 -14.39 -7.06
CA ALA A 268 -4.85 -14.40 -5.60
C ALA A 268 -6.24 -14.65 -4.97
N GLY A 269 -7.34 -14.61 -5.73
CA GLY A 269 -8.71 -14.69 -5.22
C GLY A 269 -9.49 -15.96 -5.58
N THR A 270 -8.86 -16.93 -6.24
CA THR A 270 -9.47 -18.26 -6.39
C THR A 270 -9.12 -19.14 -5.20
N PRO A 271 -10.09 -19.55 -4.33
CA PRO A 271 -9.89 -20.75 -3.56
C PRO A 271 -9.82 -21.91 -4.56
N SER A 272 -8.61 -22.42 -4.81
CA SER A 272 -8.42 -23.65 -5.53
C SER A 272 -8.98 -24.81 -4.69
N SER A 273 -10.27 -25.08 -4.81
CA SER A 273 -10.83 -26.39 -4.53
C SER A 273 -11.49 -26.90 -5.79
N GLY A 274 -10.76 -27.76 -6.50
CA GLY A 274 -11.29 -28.55 -7.60
C GLY A 274 -12.52 -29.34 -7.14
N GLY A 275 -13.64 -29.06 -7.79
CA GLY A 275 -14.87 -29.82 -7.69
C GLY A 275 -15.64 -29.58 -8.98
N THR A 276 -15.68 -30.59 -9.82
CA THR A 276 -16.52 -30.65 -11.03
C THR A 276 -17.92 -30.11 -10.74
N PRO A 277 -18.52 -29.24 -11.58
CA PRO A 277 -19.88 -28.80 -11.35
C PRO A 277 -20.82 -29.95 -11.71
N THR A 278 -21.34 -30.65 -10.70
CA THR A 278 -22.54 -31.47 -10.85
C THR A 278 -23.74 -30.52 -10.99
N PRO A 279 -24.59 -30.68 -12.03
CA PRO A 279 -25.76 -29.84 -12.19
C PRO A 279 -26.77 -30.20 -11.12
N THR A 280 -26.87 -29.37 -10.08
CA THR A 280 -27.90 -29.56 -9.05
C THR A 280 -29.15 -28.85 -9.53
N THR A 281 -30.15 -29.66 -9.89
CA THR A 281 -31.49 -29.26 -10.24
C THR A 281 -32.09 -28.33 -9.19
N SER A 282 -32.65 -27.22 -9.67
CA SER A 282 -33.39 -26.25 -8.88
C SER A 282 -34.55 -26.92 -8.15
N ARG A 283 -34.45 -27.03 -6.83
CA ARG A 283 -35.59 -27.30 -5.95
C ARG A 283 -35.78 -26.07 -5.07
N ARG A 284 -36.70 -25.21 -5.49
CA ARG A 284 -37.17 -24.05 -4.71
C ARG A 284 -37.66 -24.51 -3.33
N PRO A 285 -37.20 -23.92 -2.22
CA PRO A 285 -37.93 -23.97 -0.97
C PRO A 285 -39.07 -22.95 -1.05
N SER A 286 -40.29 -23.45 -1.10
CA SER A 286 -41.50 -22.74 -0.72
C SER A 286 -41.39 -22.29 0.74
N GLY A 287 -41.69 -21.01 1.01
CA GLY A 287 -42.00 -20.57 2.37
C GLY A 287 -41.21 -19.36 2.85
N TRP A 288 -41.43 -18.21 2.23
CA TRP A 288 -41.34 -16.95 2.98
C TRP A 288 -42.34 -15.95 2.39
N ALA A 289 -43.37 -15.63 3.17
CA ALA A 289 -44.40 -14.65 2.85
C ALA A 289 -44.13 -13.35 3.65
N PRO A 290 -44.29 -12.17 3.03
CA PRO A 290 -44.08 -10.89 3.71
C PRO A 290 -45.29 -10.54 4.60
N PRO A 291 -45.09 -9.86 5.76
CA PRO A 291 -46.22 -9.37 6.54
C PRO A 291 -46.77 -8.07 5.93
N SER A 292 -47.97 -8.16 5.36
CA SER A 292 -48.87 -7.03 5.12
C SER A 292 -49.48 -6.56 6.44
N GLY A 293 -49.45 -5.25 6.68
CA GLY A 293 -50.04 -4.64 7.87
C GLY A 293 -51.57 -4.60 7.82
N HIS A 294 -52.19 -4.60 9.01
CA HIS A 294 -53.43 -3.88 9.25
C HIS A 294 -53.52 -3.39 10.70
N ALA A 295 -54.01 -2.16 10.79
CA ALA A 295 -54.17 -1.34 11.97
C ALA A 295 -55.29 -1.84 12.90
N THR A 296 -55.13 -1.58 14.20
CA THR A 296 -56.25 -1.31 15.11
C THR A 296 -55.92 -0.09 15.98
N ARG A 297 -56.95 0.73 16.23
CA ARG A 297 -56.93 2.05 16.87
C ARG A 297 -57.06 1.97 18.40
N SER A 298 -56.80 3.13 19.02
CA SER A 298 -57.29 3.65 20.32
C SER A 298 -56.29 3.48 21.48
N SER A 299 -55.99 4.43 22.37
CA SER A 299 -56.34 5.85 22.60
C SER A 299 -55.54 6.32 23.84
N ALA A 300 -55.25 7.64 23.93
CA ALA A 300 -54.76 8.40 25.09
C ALA A 300 -53.30 8.09 25.55
N SER A 301 -52.44 9.03 25.96
CA SER A 301 -52.56 10.43 26.39
C SER A 301 -51.20 11.15 26.26
N ARG A 302 -51.22 12.45 25.95
CA ARG A 302 -50.08 13.41 25.97
C ARG A 302 -49.72 13.81 27.41
N PRO A 303 -48.46 14.17 27.72
CA PRO A 303 -47.97 15.56 27.59
C PRO A 303 -46.50 15.62 27.11
N GLY A 304 -45.84 16.72 26.75
CA GLY A 304 -46.10 18.14 26.75
C GLY A 304 -44.90 18.79 26.04
N ARG A 305 -45.13 19.89 25.32
CA ARG A 305 -44.21 20.53 24.37
C ARG A 305 -43.89 21.94 24.89
N ALA A 306 -42.62 22.36 24.84
CA ALA A 306 -42.15 23.76 24.63
C ALA A 306 -40.64 23.89 24.99
N PRO A 307 -39.91 24.95 24.57
CA PRO A 307 -39.92 25.64 23.28
C PRO A 307 -38.46 25.91 22.75
N PRO A 308 -38.27 26.55 21.57
CA PRO A 308 -36.97 26.77 20.95
C PRO A 308 -36.39 28.17 21.25
N GLY A 309 -35.06 28.31 21.29
CA GLY A 309 -34.42 29.63 21.35
C GLY A 309 -32.88 29.64 21.37
N SER A 310 -32.32 30.60 20.61
CA SER A 310 -30.92 31.06 20.48
C SER A 310 -29.98 30.13 19.68
N ARG A 311 -29.55 30.44 18.45
CA ARG A 311 -28.74 31.59 17.93
C ARG A 311 -27.49 31.88 18.78
N GLY A 312 -26.35 31.31 18.36
CA GLY A 312 -24.98 31.77 18.66
C GLY A 312 -24.05 31.15 17.62
N ARG A 313 -23.83 31.81 16.48
CA ARG A 313 -22.63 32.61 16.17
C ARG A 313 -21.30 31.89 16.45
N SER A 314 -20.71 31.46 15.34
CA SER A 314 -19.27 31.26 15.14
C SER A 314 -18.45 32.48 15.54
N PRO A 315 -17.26 32.27 16.14
CA PRO A 315 -16.14 33.16 15.94
C PRO A 315 -14.86 32.42 15.51
N TYR A 316 -13.96 33.16 14.86
CA TYR A 316 -12.57 32.84 14.44
C TYR A 316 -12.45 32.20 13.04
N TRP A 317 -11.91 32.83 11.98
CA TRP A 317 -11.07 34.03 11.84
C TRP A 317 -11.28 34.64 10.44
N SER A 318 -11.37 35.97 10.36
CA SER A 318 -11.09 36.74 9.14
C SER A 318 -10.10 37.85 9.44
N ALA A 319 -9.05 37.90 8.62
CA ALA A 319 -8.28 39.06 8.16
C ALA A 319 -7.44 39.88 9.15
N ALA A 320 -6.13 39.93 8.86
CA ALA A 320 -5.22 41.09 8.79
C ALA A 320 -3.77 40.54 8.81
N GLU A 321 -2.77 40.99 8.06
CA GLU A 321 -2.57 42.14 7.17
C GLU A 321 -1.14 42.01 6.59
N ARG A 322 -0.92 42.61 5.41
CA ARG A 322 0.35 42.99 4.76
C ARG A 322 1.15 41.94 4.00
#